data_AF-R9JEL7-F1
#
_entry.id   AF-R9JEL7-F1
#
_cell.length_a   1.000
_cell.length_b   1.000
_cell.length_c   1.000
_cell.angle_alpha   90.00
_cell.angle_beta   90.00
_cell.angle_gamma   90.00
#
_symmetry.space_group_name_H-M   'P 1'
#
loop_
_entity.id
_entity.type
_entity.pdbx_description
1 polymer ?
#
loop_
_entity_poly.entity_id
_entity_poly.type
_entity_poly.pdbx_seq_one_letter_code
_entity_poly.pdbx_strand_id
1 'polypeptide(L)'
;MSLVDIIQIIIGIMTLIATIAVSFSIYCLQLRHEKEIQKIVKSQEHKELEEKAKLFLIDNEAEREYLPWCVIAANIHRLDKHTREIYNSFCRSPEELRNEILKQAGIGMESIIGQTWLNDCIEALKKDIQQYNLGRDYLYEGAKYFQRSYERYRNLKWSDTPRVFEPISKNNRTRIAFGIDKLDIGRYIDEYFYYFIDKRIDLKESEPIPPIDYVWNSQNLANANEETVCMWMMELIQNIAIIIYNRSGVEKINGEILEYTDAQVETYEDKYYATLQVLYNAYYITHMDEKRVSRKKKKQKNRK
;
A
#
# COMPACT_ATOMS: atom_id res chain seq x y z
N MET A 1 -34.13 62.18 -50.30
CA MET A 1 -32.88 61.64 -49.76
C MET A 1 -31.78 62.01 -50.73
N SER A 2 -30.75 62.74 -50.30
CA SER A 2 -29.69 63.18 -51.22
C SER A 2 -28.79 61.99 -51.58
N LEU A 3 -28.15 62.05 -52.74
CA LEU A 3 -27.20 61.02 -53.22
C LEU A 3 -26.06 60.80 -52.19
N VAL A 4 -25.69 61.86 -51.48
CA VAL A 4 -24.70 61.88 -50.41
C VAL A 4 -25.16 61.04 -49.21
N ASP A 5 -26.42 61.16 -48.78
CA ASP A 5 -26.97 60.42 -47.64
C ASP A 5 -26.98 58.90 -47.90
N ILE A 6 -27.27 58.49 -49.14
CA ILE A 6 -27.29 57.07 -49.56
C ILE A 6 -25.87 56.49 -49.52
N ILE A 7 -24.88 57.23 -50.04
CA ILE A 7 -23.47 56.82 -50.03
C ILE A 7 -22.98 56.70 -48.58
N GLN A 8 -23.36 57.63 -47.71
CA GLN A 8 -22.92 57.64 -46.30
C GLN A 8 -23.50 56.46 -45.50
N ILE A 9 -24.74 56.05 -45.77
CA ILE A 9 -25.36 54.84 -45.18
C ILE A 9 -24.63 53.58 -45.67
N ILE A 10 -24.32 53.47 -46.96
CA ILE A 10 -23.61 52.31 -47.52
C ILE A 10 -22.21 52.19 -46.91
N ILE A 11 -21.48 53.30 -46.81
CA ILE A 11 -20.16 53.34 -46.16
C ILE A 11 -20.29 52.89 -44.70
N GLY A 12 -21.29 53.42 -43.97
CA GLY A 12 -21.55 53.05 -42.58
C GLY A 12 -21.78 51.54 -42.38
N ILE A 13 -22.61 50.93 -43.22
CA ILE A 13 -22.88 49.47 -43.20
C ILE A 13 -21.60 48.68 -43.51
N MET A 14 -20.82 49.10 -44.51
CA MET A 14 -19.55 48.44 -44.85
C MET A 14 -18.53 48.53 -43.71
N THR A 15 -18.41 49.66 -43.03
CA THR A 15 -17.57 49.79 -41.83
C THR A 15 -18.05 48.93 -40.67
N LEU A 16 -19.37 48.81 -40.47
CA LEU A 16 -19.92 47.96 -39.40
C LEU A 16 -19.60 46.47 -39.66
N ILE A 17 -19.80 46.01 -40.90
CA ILE A 17 -19.48 44.63 -41.31
C ILE A 17 -17.97 44.38 -41.13
N ALA A 18 -17.12 45.31 -41.58
CA ALA A 18 -15.68 45.20 -41.39
C ALA A 18 -15.29 45.12 -39.91
N THR A 19 -15.92 45.92 -39.04
CA THR A 19 -15.65 45.92 -37.59
C THR A 19 -16.07 44.61 -36.93
N ILE A 20 -17.24 44.07 -37.30
CA ILE A 20 -17.72 42.77 -36.81
C ILE A 20 -16.78 41.64 -37.27
N ALA A 21 -16.37 41.65 -38.54
CA ALA A 21 -15.45 40.66 -39.08
C ALA A 21 -14.10 40.66 -38.35
N VAL A 22 -13.50 41.84 -38.14
CA VAL A 22 -12.23 41.99 -37.40
C VAL A 22 -12.39 41.52 -35.95
N SER A 23 -13.46 41.91 -35.27
CA SER A 23 -13.73 41.50 -33.88
C SER A 23 -13.86 39.98 -33.75
N PHE A 24 -14.57 39.34 -34.69
CA PHE A 24 -14.72 37.89 -34.74
C PHE A 24 -13.39 37.18 -35.04
N SER A 25 -12.59 37.71 -35.98
CA SER A 25 -11.26 37.17 -36.28
C SER A 25 -10.32 37.24 -35.07
N ILE A 26 -10.32 38.35 -34.32
CA ILE A 26 -9.54 38.50 -33.09
C ILE A 26 -9.98 37.48 -32.04
N TYR A 27 -11.29 37.31 -31.83
CA TYR A 27 -11.82 36.34 -30.88
C TYR A 27 -11.38 34.89 -31.22
N CYS A 28 -11.50 34.49 -32.49
CA CYS A 28 -11.06 33.17 -32.94
C CYS A 28 -9.56 32.95 -32.74
N LEU A 29 -8.74 33.97 -33.00
CA LEU A 29 -7.29 33.92 -32.76
C LEU A 29 -6.96 33.81 -31.27
N GLN A 30 -7.60 34.59 -30.41
CA GLN A 30 -7.43 34.52 -28.95
C GLN A 30 -7.77 33.13 -28.42
N LEU A 31 -8.89 32.55 -28.87
CA LEU A 31 -9.35 31.25 -28.42
C LEU A 31 -8.42 30.10 -28.88
N ARG A 32 -7.80 30.24 -30.06
CA ARG A 32 -6.76 29.29 -30.52
C ARG A 32 -5.47 29.45 -29.72
N HIS A 33 -5.03 30.69 -29.51
CA HIS A 33 -3.80 30.99 -28.79
C HIS A 33 -3.86 30.53 -27.33
N GLU A 34 -5.00 30.73 -26.66
CA GLU A 34 -5.22 30.23 -25.29
C GLU A 34 -5.08 28.71 -25.22
N LYS A 35 -5.67 27.98 -26.18
CA LYS A 35 -5.52 26.52 -26.26
C LYS A 35 -4.07 26.08 -26.53
N GLU A 36 -3.34 26.82 -27.35
CA GLU A 36 -1.93 26.53 -27.63
C GLU A 36 -1.05 26.82 -26.40
N ILE A 37 -1.26 27.94 -25.71
CA ILE A 37 -0.60 28.26 -24.44
C ILE A 37 -0.87 27.17 -23.41
N GLN A 38 -2.12 26.75 -23.22
CA GLN A 38 -2.47 25.70 -22.27
C GLN A 38 -1.73 24.38 -22.57
N LYS A 39 -1.58 24.02 -23.85
CA LYS A 39 -0.81 22.83 -24.25
C LYS A 39 0.68 22.99 -23.94
N ILE A 40 1.25 24.16 -24.19
CA ILE A 40 2.65 24.46 -23.91
C ILE A 40 2.92 24.41 -22.41
N VAL A 41 2.09 25.08 -21.60
CA VAL A 41 2.19 25.08 -20.14
C VAL A 41 2.08 23.67 -19.60
N LYS A 42 1.07 22.90 -20.01
CA LYS A 42 0.90 21.50 -19.59
C LYS A 42 2.09 20.62 -20.01
N SER A 43 2.63 20.83 -21.21
CA SER A 43 3.82 20.11 -21.65
C SER A 43 5.07 20.48 -20.85
N GLN A 44 5.18 21.71 -20.40
CA GLN A 44 6.29 22.16 -19.57
C GLN A 44 6.16 21.60 -18.15
N GLU A 45 4.98 21.67 -17.54
CA GLU A 45 4.68 21.06 -16.25
C GLU A 45 5.00 19.56 -16.25
N HIS A 46 4.63 18.84 -17.32
CA HIS A 46 4.95 17.42 -17.45
C HIS A 46 6.46 17.15 -17.51
N LYS A 47 7.23 17.97 -18.25
CA LYS A 47 8.69 17.84 -18.32
C LYS A 47 9.34 18.12 -16.98
N GLU A 48 8.89 19.16 -16.28
CA GLU A 48 9.37 19.49 -14.94
C GLU A 48 9.03 18.38 -13.92
N LEU A 49 7.85 17.77 -14.04
CA LEU A 49 7.44 16.63 -13.23
C LEU A 49 8.34 15.42 -13.48
N GLU A 50 8.59 15.10 -14.76
CA GLU A 50 9.49 14.02 -15.15
C GLU A 50 10.91 14.24 -14.63
N GLU A 51 11.43 15.47 -14.74
CA GLU A 51 12.78 15.82 -14.26
C GLU A 51 12.88 15.71 -12.74
N LYS A 52 11.88 16.22 -12.01
CA LYS A 52 11.81 16.07 -10.55
C LYS A 52 11.74 14.60 -10.12
N ALA A 53 11.00 13.77 -10.85
CA ALA A 53 10.93 12.33 -10.57
C ALA A 53 12.29 11.65 -10.81
N LYS A 54 13.01 12.02 -11.88
CA LYS A 54 14.36 11.52 -12.16
C LYS A 54 15.33 11.92 -11.05
N LEU A 55 15.33 13.19 -10.67
CA LEU A 55 16.19 13.71 -9.59
C LEU A 55 15.90 12.98 -8.28
N PHE A 56 14.62 12.78 -7.93
CA PHE A 56 14.23 12.02 -6.76
C PHE A 56 14.84 10.60 -6.76
N LEU A 57 14.75 9.89 -7.89
CA LEU A 57 15.28 8.53 -8.01
C LEU A 57 16.81 8.48 -7.93
N ILE A 58 17.50 9.50 -8.44
CA ILE A 58 18.97 9.62 -8.34
C ILE A 58 19.37 9.90 -6.90
N ASP A 59 18.72 10.87 -6.25
CA ASP A 59 19.03 11.28 -4.88
C ASP A 59 18.78 10.16 -3.86
N ASN A 60 17.88 9.22 -4.18
CA ASN A 60 17.49 8.11 -3.31
C ASN A 60 17.87 6.73 -3.89
N GLU A 61 18.90 6.65 -4.75
CA GLU A 61 19.32 5.41 -5.42
C GLU A 61 19.51 4.24 -4.42
N ALA A 62 20.18 4.51 -3.30
CA ALA A 62 20.50 3.50 -2.28
C ALA A 62 19.29 2.93 -1.54
N GLU A 63 18.16 3.66 -1.51
CA GLU A 63 16.93 3.24 -0.83
C GLU A 63 15.78 2.98 -1.81
N ARG A 64 16.07 2.87 -3.11
CA ARG A 64 15.03 2.73 -4.15
C ARG A 64 14.15 1.49 -3.95
N GLU A 65 14.69 0.43 -3.39
CA GLU A 65 13.96 -0.81 -3.12
C GLU A 65 12.81 -0.61 -2.13
N TYR A 66 12.85 0.43 -1.28
CA TYR A 66 11.80 0.72 -0.29
C TYR A 66 10.59 1.46 -0.88
N LEU A 67 10.56 1.75 -2.18
CA LEU A 67 9.47 2.47 -2.85
C LEU A 67 8.07 1.83 -2.63
N PRO A 68 7.88 0.50 -2.68
CA PRO A 68 6.57 -0.10 -2.38
C PRO A 68 6.09 0.24 -0.96
N TRP A 69 6.99 0.28 0.02
CA TRP A 69 6.65 0.66 1.40
C TRP A 69 6.38 2.16 1.52
N CYS A 70 7.03 2.99 0.68
CA CYS A 70 6.72 4.41 0.57
C CYS A 70 5.27 4.67 0.14
N VAL A 71 4.70 3.84 -0.74
CA VAL A 71 3.29 3.93 -1.17
C VAL A 71 2.35 3.77 0.03
N ILE A 72 2.61 2.77 0.88
CA ILE A 72 1.83 2.52 2.09
C ILE A 72 2.03 3.65 3.10
N ALA A 73 3.27 4.09 3.31
CA ALA A 73 3.59 5.20 4.21
C ALA A 73 2.85 6.48 3.81
N ALA A 74 2.85 6.83 2.52
CA ALA A 74 2.16 7.99 1.98
C ALA A 74 0.63 7.90 2.08
N ASN A 75 0.07 6.69 2.17
CA ASN A 75 -1.36 6.47 2.37
C ASN A 75 -1.77 6.61 3.85
N ILE A 76 -1.05 5.94 4.76
CA ILE A 76 -1.47 5.82 6.17
C ILE A 76 -0.82 6.89 7.06
N HIS A 77 0.48 7.14 6.89
CA HIS A 77 1.31 7.92 7.83
C HIS A 77 1.99 9.12 7.15
N ARG A 78 1.33 9.74 6.17
CA ARG A 78 1.92 10.81 5.33
C ARG A 78 2.52 12.00 6.10
N LEU A 79 1.95 12.34 7.26
CA LEU A 79 2.35 13.52 8.03
C LEU A 79 3.36 13.20 9.12
N ASP A 80 3.73 11.93 9.28
CA ASP A 80 4.64 11.50 10.32
C ASP A 80 6.09 11.73 9.89
N LYS A 81 6.96 11.91 10.88
CA LYS A 81 8.41 11.85 10.66
C LYS A 81 8.86 10.39 10.68
N HIS A 82 9.31 9.91 9.53
CA HIS A 82 9.80 8.55 9.32
C HIS A 82 11.30 8.43 9.65
N THR A 83 11.74 7.20 9.91
CA THR A 83 13.14 6.82 10.17
C THR A 83 14.01 6.97 8.94
N ARG A 84 13.54 6.55 7.77
CA ARG A 84 14.25 6.66 6.49
C ARG A 84 14.00 7.98 5.78
N GLU A 85 15.02 8.46 5.09
CA GLU A 85 14.92 9.69 4.31
C GLU A 85 14.04 9.51 3.06
N ILE A 86 14.07 8.35 2.42
CA ILE A 86 13.18 8.09 1.27
C ILE A 86 11.69 8.16 1.64
N TYR A 87 11.28 7.62 2.81
CA TYR A 87 9.90 7.73 3.28
C TYR A 87 9.48 9.18 3.46
N ASN A 88 10.33 9.98 4.13
CA ASN A 88 10.08 11.39 4.34
C ASN A 88 9.98 12.16 3.01
N SER A 89 10.91 11.92 2.09
CA SER A 89 10.98 12.61 0.80
C SER A 89 9.79 12.24 -0.11
N PHE A 90 9.40 10.97 -0.12
CA PHE A 90 8.26 10.50 -0.90
C PHE A 90 6.93 11.01 -0.33
N CYS A 91 6.74 10.97 0.99
CA CYS A 91 5.51 11.44 1.65
C CYS A 91 5.27 12.95 1.47
N ARG A 92 6.36 13.74 1.43
CA ARG A 92 6.33 15.19 1.15
C ARG A 92 5.95 15.52 -0.29
N SER A 93 6.23 14.63 -1.23
CA SER A 93 5.99 14.86 -2.65
C SER A 93 4.47 14.94 -2.95
N PRO A 94 4.04 15.77 -3.91
CA PRO A 94 2.65 15.77 -4.38
C PRO A 94 2.30 14.45 -5.06
N GLU A 95 1.00 14.15 -5.15
CA GLU A 95 0.50 12.88 -5.71
C GLU A 95 0.96 12.65 -7.15
N GLU A 96 0.90 13.68 -7.99
CA GLU A 96 1.36 13.65 -9.38
C GLU A 96 2.85 13.25 -9.46
N LEU A 97 3.68 13.80 -8.57
CA LEU A 97 5.11 13.49 -8.53
C LEU A 97 5.35 12.07 -8.03
N ARG A 98 4.63 11.61 -7.01
CA ARG A 98 4.73 10.22 -6.52
C ARG A 98 4.37 9.22 -7.62
N ASN A 99 3.27 9.45 -8.34
CA ASN A 99 2.84 8.56 -9.41
C ASN A 99 3.86 8.52 -10.56
N GLU A 100 4.45 9.67 -10.92
CA GLU A 100 5.51 9.72 -11.92
C GLU A 100 6.81 9.05 -11.44
N ILE A 101 7.17 9.18 -10.16
CA ILE A 101 8.29 8.43 -9.54
C ILE A 101 8.07 6.93 -9.66
N LEU A 102 6.88 6.43 -9.29
CA LEU A 102 6.56 5.00 -9.35
C LEU A 102 6.60 4.48 -10.79
N LYS A 103 6.02 5.23 -11.73
CA LYS A 103 6.03 4.93 -13.16
C LYS A 103 7.45 4.84 -13.72
N GLN A 104 8.33 5.80 -13.41
CA GLN A 104 9.72 5.76 -13.83
C GLN A 104 10.53 4.67 -13.11
N ALA A 105 10.15 4.34 -11.88
CA ALA A 105 10.75 3.24 -11.13
C ALA A 105 10.39 1.86 -11.70
N GLY A 106 9.38 1.78 -12.56
CA GLY A 106 8.86 0.53 -13.13
C GLY A 106 7.76 -0.12 -12.30
N ILE A 107 7.29 0.54 -11.24
CA ILE A 107 6.28 0.01 -10.31
C ILE A 107 4.90 0.35 -10.88
N GLY A 108 4.15 -0.67 -11.29
CA GLY A 108 2.84 -0.55 -11.94
C GLY A 108 1.68 -0.20 -11.00
N MET A 109 1.88 0.69 -10.02
CA MET A 109 0.88 1.04 -9.00
C MET A 109 0.66 2.55 -8.87
N GLU A 110 -0.60 2.95 -8.74
CA GLU A 110 -0.99 4.31 -8.38
C GLU A 110 -1.19 4.47 -6.86
N SER A 111 -1.31 5.70 -6.39
CA SER A 111 -1.56 5.99 -4.98
C SER A 111 -2.83 5.30 -4.45
N ILE A 112 -2.71 4.55 -3.34
CA ILE A 112 -3.84 3.86 -2.69
C ILE A 112 -4.89 4.85 -2.20
N ILE A 113 -6.17 4.59 -2.49
CA ILE A 113 -7.28 5.50 -2.19
C ILE A 113 -7.91 5.18 -0.83
N GLY A 114 -7.74 6.08 0.13
CA GLY A 114 -8.33 5.96 1.46
C GLY A 114 -7.58 4.97 2.36
N GLN A 115 -7.95 4.95 3.65
CA GLN A 115 -7.25 4.18 4.70
C GLN A 115 -8.11 3.08 5.30
N THR A 116 -9.35 2.91 4.83
CA THR A 116 -10.29 1.93 5.42
C THR A 116 -9.91 0.49 5.14
N TRP A 117 -9.12 0.26 4.10
CA TRP A 117 -8.64 -1.06 3.72
C TRP A 117 -7.90 -1.77 4.85
N LEU A 118 -7.09 -1.06 5.65
CA LEU A 118 -6.30 -1.68 6.71
C LEU A 118 -7.19 -2.43 7.71
N ASN A 119 -8.26 -1.79 8.16
CA ASN A 119 -9.19 -2.41 9.09
C ASN A 119 -9.92 -3.60 8.44
N ASP A 120 -10.28 -3.49 7.16
CA ASP A 120 -10.91 -4.60 6.44
C ASP A 120 -9.96 -5.80 6.30
N CYS A 121 -8.68 -5.56 6.01
CA CYS A 121 -7.65 -6.59 5.93
C CYS A 121 -7.43 -7.26 7.30
N ILE A 122 -7.37 -6.50 8.40
CA ILE A 122 -7.25 -7.05 9.76
C ILE A 122 -8.46 -7.92 10.10
N GLU A 123 -9.68 -7.47 9.76
CA GLU A 123 -10.90 -8.24 10.02
C GLU A 123 -11.01 -9.50 9.13
N ALA A 124 -10.49 -9.45 7.89
CA ALA A 124 -10.38 -10.62 7.03
C ALA A 124 -9.38 -11.63 7.63
N LEU A 125 -8.20 -11.17 8.05
CA LEU A 125 -7.21 -12.01 8.73
C LEU A 125 -7.77 -12.68 9.99
N LYS A 126 -8.53 -11.96 10.82
CA LYS A 126 -9.18 -12.54 12.01
C LYS A 126 -10.13 -13.69 11.65
N LYS A 127 -10.89 -13.55 10.57
CA LYS A 127 -11.78 -14.63 10.10
C LYS A 127 -10.99 -15.86 9.70
N ASP A 128 -9.86 -15.68 9.02
CA ASP A 128 -9.00 -16.81 8.66
C ASP A 128 -8.33 -17.45 9.88
N ILE A 129 -7.88 -16.66 10.85
CA ILE A 129 -7.35 -17.16 12.13
C ILE A 129 -8.37 -18.08 12.82
N GLN A 130 -9.63 -17.68 12.83
CA GLN A 130 -10.73 -18.49 13.38
C GLN A 130 -11.02 -19.72 12.51
N GLN A 131 -11.11 -19.54 11.19
CA GLN A 131 -11.41 -20.61 10.24
C GLN A 131 -10.37 -21.74 10.27
N TYR A 132 -9.09 -21.40 10.38
CA TYR A 132 -7.99 -22.35 10.41
C TYR A 132 -7.55 -22.72 11.83
N ASN A 133 -8.28 -22.29 12.86
CA ASN A 133 -7.98 -22.56 14.26
C ASN A 133 -6.50 -22.29 14.60
N LEU A 134 -6.00 -21.09 14.27
CA LEU A 134 -4.58 -20.72 14.45
C LEU A 134 -4.25 -20.30 15.89
N GLY A 135 -5.25 -20.23 16.77
CA GLY A 135 -5.13 -19.93 18.19
C GLY A 135 -6.14 -18.88 18.63
N ARG A 136 -5.96 -18.34 19.83
CA ARG A 136 -6.84 -17.29 20.37
C ARG A 136 -6.69 -15.97 19.59
N ASP A 137 -7.75 -15.17 19.62
CA ASP A 137 -7.73 -13.82 19.03
C ASP A 137 -6.93 -12.85 19.91
N TYR A 138 -5.66 -12.66 19.56
CA TYR A 138 -4.80 -11.61 20.14
C TYR A 138 -4.78 -10.32 19.30
N LEU A 139 -5.58 -10.24 18.23
CA LEU A 139 -5.80 -9.04 17.42
C LEU A 139 -6.99 -8.19 17.94
N TYR A 140 -7.35 -8.36 19.22
CA TYR A 140 -8.39 -7.59 19.89
C TYR A 140 -8.07 -6.09 19.92
N GLU A 141 -9.09 -5.26 20.19
CA GLU A 141 -8.97 -3.79 20.17
C GLU A 141 -8.38 -3.25 18.85
N GLY A 142 -8.76 -3.85 17.71
CA GLY A 142 -8.28 -3.41 16.39
C GLY A 142 -6.80 -3.70 16.13
N ALA A 143 -6.29 -4.82 16.65
CA ALA A 143 -4.87 -5.18 16.57
C ALA A 143 -3.94 -4.12 17.22
N LYS A 144 -4.28 -3.67 18.43
CA LYS A 144 -3.56 -2.57 19.11
C LYS A 144 -2.04 -2.75 19.18
N TYR A 145 -1.55 -3.96 19.39
CA TYR A 145 -0.10 -4.22 19.48
C TYR A 145 0.59 -4.11 18.12
N PHE A 146 -0.12 -4.47 17.04
CA PHE A 146 0.38 -4.22 15.69
C PHE A 146 0.46 -2.70 15.42
N GLN A 147 -0.56 -1.93 15.76
CA GLN A 147 -0.52 -0.46 15.58
C GLN A 147 0.56 0.21 16.46
N ARG A 148 0.67 -0.20 17.73
CA ARG A 148 1.68 0.32 18.66
C ARG A 148 3.12 0.05 18.22
N SER A 149 3.36 -1.00 17.43
CA SER A 149 4.69 -1.26 16.87
C SER A 149 5.20 -0.06 16.06
N TYR A 150 4.31 0.58 15.30
CA TYR A 150 4.60 1.82 14.59
C TYR A 150 4.60 3.03 15.54
N GLU A 151 3.53 3.23 16.30
CA GLU A 151 3.34 4.45 17.10
C GLU A 151 4.43 4.68 18.16
N ARG A 152 4.95 3.60 18.75
CA ARG A 152 5.87 3.67 19.90
C ARG A 152 7.27 3.20 19.57
N TYR A 153 7.41 2.21 18.68
CA TYR A 153 8.65 1.46 18.51
C TYR A 153 9.29 1.61 17.12
N ARG A 154 8.72 2.41 16.20
CA ARG A 154 9.20 2.51 14.80
C ARG A 154 10.70 2.79 14.63
N ASN A 155 11.31 3.55 15.57
CA ASN A 155 12.72 3.92 15.51
C ASN A 155 13.68 2.82 16.01
N LEU A 156 13.16 1.73 16.59
CA LEU A 156 13.99 0.63 17.07
C LEU A 156 14.50 -0.20 15.89
N LYS A 157 15.69 -0.78 16.07
CA LYS A 157 16.24 -1.73 15.11
C LYS A 157 15.43 -3.02 15.14
N TRP A 158 15.20 -3.58 13.97
CA TRP A 158 14.63 -4.91 13.84
C TRP A 158 15.72 -5.96 14.02
N SER A 159 15.42 -6.98 14.81
CA SER A 159 16.23 -8.19 14.91
C SER A 159 15.34 -9.37 14.59
N ASP A 160 15.85 -10.30 13.78
CA ASP A 160 15.11 -11.51 13.43
C ASP A 160 14.61 -12.27 14.66
N THR A 161 13.46 -12.92 14.51
CA THR A 161 12.90 -13.71 15.60
C THR A 161 13.66 -15.02 15.81
N PRO A 162 13.78 -15.47 17.08
CA PRO A 162 14.56 -16.65 17.39
C PRO A 162 13.85 -17.93 16.91
N ARG A 163 14.66 -18.94 16.54
CA ARG A 163 14.17 -20.29 16.21
C ARG A 163 13.94 -21.08 17.48
N VAL A 164 12.69 -21.12 17.92
CA VAL A 164 12.31 -21.66 19.24
C VAL A 164 11.22 -22.73 19.16
N PHE A 165 10.63 -22.95 17.98
CA PHE A 165 9.47 -23.82 17.84
C PHE A 165 9.86 -25.24 17.51
N GLU A 166 9.36 -26.18 18.31
CA GLU A 166 9.50 -27.59 18.01
C GLU A 166 8.69 -27.96 16.76
N PRO A 167 9.26 -28.75 15.83
CA PRO A 167 8.57 -29.18 14.64
C PRO A 167 7.40 -30.12 14.93
N ILE A 168 6.37 -30.06 14.09
CA ILE A 168 5.18 -30.91 14.20
C ILE A 168 5.52 -32.32 13.72
N SER A 169 6.21 -32.44 12.59
CA SER A 169 6.66 -33.75 12.08
C SER A 169 8.10 -34.02 12.50
N LYS A 170 8.31 -34.78 13.58
CA LYS A 170 9.65 -35.11 14.12
C LYS A 170 10.51 -35.95 13.15
N ASN A 171 9.90 -36.73 12.27
CA ASN A 171 10.58 -37.71 11.40
C ASN A 171 10.94 -37.18 10.00
N ASN A 172 11.13 -35.87 9.83
CA ASN A 172 11.49 -35.31 8.53
C ASN A 172 12.97 -35.58 8.20
N ARG A 173 13.22 -36.48 7.24
CA ARG A 173 14.57 -36.94 6.85
C ARG A 173 15.49 -35.81 6.40
N THR A 174 14.97 -34.82 5.68
CA THR A 174 15.78 -33.68 5.21
C THR A 174 16.21 -32.83 6.41
N ARG A 175 15.31 -32.58 7.36
CA ARG A 175 15.60 -31.78 8.55
C ARG A 175 16.64 -32.44 9.46
N ILE A 176 16.55 -33.75 9.65
CA ILE A 176 17.53 -34.55 10.39
C ILE A 176 18.91 -34.47 9.71
N ALA A 177 18.96 -34.50 8.36
CA ALA A 177 20.21 -34.39 7.61
C ALA A 177 20.88 -33.01 7.73
N PHE A 178 20.11 -31.94 7.92
CA PHE A 178 20.62 -30.57 8.11
C PHE A 178 20.80 -30.15 9.58
N GLY A 179 20.49 -31.03 10.54
CA GLY A 179 20.65 -30.72 11.97
C GLY A 179 19.76 -29.58 12.47
N ILE A 180 18.62 -29.33 11.83
CA ILE A 180 17.68 -28.28 12.25
C ILE A 180 16.74 -28.88 13.30
N ASP A 181 16.97 -28.52 14.56
CA ASP A 181 16.17 -28.96 15.70
C ASP A 181 14.95 -28.06 15.92
N LYS A 182 15.11 -26.74 15.76
CA LYS A 182 14.06 -25.74 16.00
C LYS A 182 13.71 -24.93 14.75
N LEU A 183 12.44 -24.56 14.67
CA LEU A 183 11.85 -23.79 13.59
C LEU A 183 11.69 -22.32 14.00
N ASP A 184 11.73 -21.45 12.99
CA ASP A 184 11.10 -20.12 13.06
C ASP A 184 9.57 -20.24 12.96
N ILE A 185 8.87 -19.16 13.29
CA ILE A 185 7.40 -19.16 13.32
C ILE A 185 6.79 -19.37 11.94
N GLY A 186 7.41 -18.85 10.87
CA GLY A 186 6.92 -19.03 9.50
C GLY A 186 6.90 -20.50 9.11
N ARG A 187 8.00 -21.22 9.35
CA ARG A 187 8.09 -22.66 9.12
C ARG A 187 7.14 -23.47 10.00
N TYR A 188 6.96 -23.07 11.25
CA TYR A 188 6.00 -23.74 12.13
C TYR A 188 4.56 -23.59 11.63
N ILE A 189 4.16 -22.39 11.20
CA ILE A 189 2.84 -22.15 10.60
C ILE A 189 2.68 -22.98 9.32
N ASP A 190 3.70 -23.04 8.47
CA ASP A 190 3.65 -23.85 7.24
C ASP A 190 3.48 -25.35 7.55
N GLU A 191 4.24 -25.88 8.52
CA GLU A 191 4.05 -27.27 9.00
C GLU A 191 2.64 -27.47 9.59
N TYR A 192 2.08 -26.48 10.30
CA TYR A 192 0.73 -26.56 10.86
C TYR A 192 -0.32 -26.66 9.76
N PHE A 193 -0.23 -25.82 8.72
CA PHE A 193 -1.12 -25.91 7.58
C PHE A 193 -0.95 -27.23 6.81
N TYR A 194 0.28 -27.64 6.55
CA TYR A 194 0.56 -28.82 5.74
C TYR A 194 0.19 -30.14 6.43
N TYR A 195 0.49 -30.29 7.72
CA TYR A 195 0.25 -31.55 8.44
C TYR A 195 -1.11 -31.61 9.09
N PHE A 196 -1.55 -30.54 9.76
CA PHE A 196 -2.78 -30.55 10.54
C PHE A 196 -3.99 -30.14 9.71
N ILE A 197 -3.93 -28.99 9.03
CA ILE A 197 -5.08 -28.48 8.25
C ILE A 197 -5.32 -29.35 7.01
N ASP A 198 -4.27 -29.69 6.27
CA ASP A 198 -4.38 -30.53 5.06
C ASP A 198 -4.46 -32.04 5.35
N LYS A 199 -4.37 -32.44 6.63
CA LYS A 199 -4.46 -33.84 7.10
C LYS A 199 -3.51 -34.79 6.36
N ARG A 200 -2.30 -34.35 6.06
CA ARG A 200 -1.33 -35.13 5.27
C ARG A 200 -0.55 -36.18 6.06
N ILE A 201 -0.67 -36.18 7.38
CA ILE A 201 -0.11 -37.20 8.27
C ILE A 201 -1.14 -37.58 9.32
N ASP A 202 -1.30 -38.87 9.60
CA ASP A 202 -1.91 -39.35 10.84
C ASP A 202 -1.00 -38.92 12.00
N LEU A 203 -1.39 -37.85 12.69
CA LEU A 203 -0.70 -37.35 13.88
C LEU A 203 -0.77 -38.45 14.96
N LYS A 204 0.25 -39.30 15.01
CA LYS A 204 0.40 -40.37 16.01
C LYS A 204 0.64 -39.82 17.42
N GLU A 205 1.11 -38.58 17.51
CA GLU A 205 1.31 -37.82 18.75
C GLU A 205 0.32 -36.66 18.78
N SER A 206 -0.11 -36.28 19.99
CA SER A 206 -1.09 -35.23 20.34
C SER A 206 -1.22 -34.07 19.34
N GLU A 207 -2.45 -33.54 19.20
CA GLU A 207 -2.76 -32.38 18.37
C GLU A 207 -1.71 -31.24 18.52
N PRO A 208 -1.22 -30.66 17.41
CA PRO A 208 -0.22 -29.61 17.47
C PRO A 208 -0.79 -28.35 18.10
N ILE A 209 0.06 -27.62 18.82
CA ILE A 209 -0.33 -26.36 19.45
C ILE A 209 -0.61 -25.33 18.35
N PRO A 210 -1.75 -24.62 18.36
CA PRO A 210 -2.03 -23.56 17.40
C PRO A 210 -0.90 -22.51 17.37
N PRO A 211 -0.45 -22.02 16.20
CA PRO A 211 0.75 -21.19 16.10
C PRO A 211 0.75 -19.95 16.97
N ILE A 212 -0.39 -19.24 17.06
CA ILE A 212 -0.50 -18.02 17.84
C ILE A 212 -0.38 -18.32 19.35
N ASP A 213 -1.04 -19.39 19.81
CA ASP A 213 -0.98 -19.82 21.20
C ASP A 213 0.41 -20.35 21.56
N TYR A 214 1.12 -20.97 20.61
CA TYR A 214 2.47 -21.45 20.83
C TYR A 214 3.46 -20.29 21.01
N VAL A 215 3.38 -19.24 20.18
CA VAL A 215 4.16 -18.02 20.41
C VAL A 215 3.84 -17.44 21.78
N TRP A 216 2.56 -17.30 22.12
CA TRP A 216 2.12 -16.70 23.37
C TRP A 216 2.68 -17.42 24.60
N ASN A 217 2.62 -18.74 24.61
CA ASN A 217 3.05 -19.58 25.73
C ASN A 217 4.57 -19.72 25.79
N SER A 218 5.22 -20.00 24.66
CA SER A 218 6.68 -20.23 24.63
C SER A 218 7.48 -18.98 24.98
N GLN A 219 6.98 -17.80 24.60
CA GLN A 219 7.63 -16.52 24.84
C GLN A 219 7.12 -15.81 26.10
N ASN A 220 6.18 -16.43 26.82
CA ASN A 220 5.53 -15.86 28.01
C ASN A 220 5.02 -14.42 27.77
N LEU A 221 4.34 -14.19 26.64
CA LEU A 221 3.95 -12.85 26.19
C LEU A 221 3.04 -12.11 27.18
N ALA A 222 2.34 -12.83 28.05
CA ALA A 222 1.52 -12.25 29.11
C ALA A 222 2.35 -11.41 30.11
N ASN A 223 3.63 -11.73 30.29
CA ASN A 223 4.54 -11.05 31.21
C ASN A 223 5.72 -10.36 30.50
N ALA A 224 5.78 -10.44 29.17
CA ALA A 224 6.85 -9.84 28.38
C ALA A 224 6.68 -8.31 28.30
N ASN A 225 7.76 -7.62 27.90
CA ASN A 225 7.64 -6.20 27.57
C ASN A 225 6.74 -6.01 26.33
N GLU A 226 6.07 -4.86 26.25
CA GLU A 226 5.14 -4.57 25.14
C GLU A 226 5.86 -4.59 23.78
N GLU A 227 7.12 -4.15 23.74
CA GLU A 227 7.97 -4.23 22.55
C GLU A 227 8.04 -5.66 21.97
N THR A 228 8.31 -6.66 22.82
CA THR A 228 8.37 -8.07 22.39
C THR A 228 7.01 -8.55 21.90
N VAL A 229 5.92 -8.13 22.55
CA VAL A 229 4.56 -8.44 22.08
C VAL A 229 4.33 -7.83 20.70
N CYS A 230 4.69 -6.55 20.49
CA CYS A 230 4.60 -5.86 19.20
C CYS A 230 5.41 -6.56 18.10
N MET A 231 6.64 -6.97 18.40
CA MET A 231 7.53 -7.73 17.50
C MET A 231 6.85 -9.02 17.04
N TRP A 232 6.40 -9.85 17.99
CA TRP A 232 5.74 -11.12 17.68
C TRP A 232 4.41 -10.94 16.95
N MET A 233 3.66 -9.87 17.23
CA MET A 233 2.44 -9.58 16.50
C MET A 233 2.69 -9.25 15.03
N MET A 234 3.72 -8.45 14.71
CA MET A 234 4.08 -8.20 13.31
C MET A 234 4.48 -9.49 12.60
N GLU A 235 5.28 -10.35 13.25
CA GLU A 235 5.70 -11.63 12.66
C GLU A 235 4.56 -12.61 12.45
N LEU A 236 3.67 -12.75 13.42
CA LEU A 236 2.49 -13.61 13.28
C LEU A 236 1.59 -13.12 12.15
N ILE A 237 1.27 -11.83 12.12
CA ILE A 237 0.41 -11.24 11.07
C ILE A 237 1.04 -11.47 9.70
N GLN A 238 2.33 -11.16 9.54
CA GLN A 238 3.02 -11.29 8.27
C GLN A 238 3.05 -12.74 7.79
N ASN A 239 3.53 -13.68 8.61
CA ASN A 239 3.68 -15.07 8.19
C ASN A 239 2.33 -15.76 7.92
N ILE A 240 1.32 -15.50 8.76
CA ILE A 240 -0.03 -16.03 8.55
C ILE A 240 -0.60 -15.52 7.22
N ALA A 241 -0.50 -14.20 6.97
CA ALA A 241 -1.02 -13.62 5.74
C ALA A 241 -0.27 -14.12 4.48
N ILE A 242 1.06 -14.29 4.53
CA ILE A 242 1.83 -14.90 3.43
C ILE A 242 1.32 -16.32 3.13
N ILE A 243 1.18 -17.16 4.15
CA ILE A 243 0.79 -18.56 3.96
C ILE A 243 -0.64 -18.65 3.43
N ILE A 244 -1.56 -17.84 3.94
CA ILE A 244 -2.94 -17.77 3.43
C ILE A 244 -2.96 -17.28 1.98
N TYR A 245 -2.18 -16.25 1.65
CA TYR A 245 -2.07 -15.72 0.30
C TYR A 245 -1.60 -16.81 -0.69
N ASN A 246 -0.50 -17.49 -0.35
CA ASN A 246 0.06 -18.56 -1.18
C ASN A 246 -0.92 -19.74 -1.36
N ARG A 247 -1.77 -20.01 -0.36
CA ARG A 247 -2.76 -21.09 -0.40
C ARG A 247 -4.06 -20.71 -1.11
N SER A 248 -4.40 -19.42 -1.14
CA SER A 248 -5.66 -18.91 -1.71
C SER A 248 -5.70 -18.98 -3.24
N GLY A 249 -4.55 -19.21 -3.89
CA GLY A 249 -4.41 -19.21 -5.34
C GLY A 249 -4.53 -17.81 -5.94
N VAL A 250 -3.89 -17.60 -7.10
CA VAL A 250 -3.88 -16.31 -7.83
C VAL A 250 -5.31 -15.83 -8.20
N GLU A 251 -6.27 -16.75 -8.27
CA GLU A 251 -7.65 -16.48 -8.73
C GLU A 251 -8.50 -15.61 -7.79
N LYS A 252 -8.11 -15.39 -6.53
CA LYS A 252 -8.83 -14.47 -5.62
C LYS A 252 -8.42 -13.00 -5.76
N ILE A 253 -7.38 -12.70 -6.54
CA ILE A 253 -6.75 -11.37 -6.57
C ILE A 253 -7.43 -10.51 -7.64
N ASN A 254 -8.41 -9.70 -7.21
CA ASN A 254 -9.03 -8.68 -8.06
C ASN A 254 -8.35 -7.30 -7.91
N GLY A 255 -7.07 -7.24 -7.50
CA GLY A 255 -6.37 -5.99 -7.17
C GLY A 255 -4.97 -5.87 -7.76
N GLU A 256 -4.51 -4.63 -7.94
CA GLU A 256 -3.11 -4.31 -8.24
C GLU A 256 -2.24 -4.73 -7.05
N ILE A 257 -1.29 -5.64 -7.28
CA ILE A 257 -0.37 -6.16 -6.26
C ILE A 257 0.76 -5.15 -6.04
N LEU A 258 1.11 -4.88 -4.77
CA LEU A 258 2.34 -4.17 -4.43
C LEU A 258 3.52 -5.09 -4.70
N GLU A 259 4.36 -4.74 -5.67
CA GLU A 259 5.56 -5.48 -6.06
C GLU A 259 6.51 -5.70 -4.87
N TYR A 260 7.00 -6.94 -4.74
CA TYR A 260 8.08 -7.25 -3.81
C TYR A 260 9.41 -6.85 -4.43
N THR A 261 10.22 -6.14 -3.66
CA THR A 261 11.58 -5.72 -3.98
C THR A 261 12.57 -6.41 -3.05
N ASP A 262 13.87 -6.20 -3.28
CA ASP A 262 14.94 -6.72 -2.42
C ASP A 262 15.13 -5.92 -1.11
N ALA A 263 14.17 -5.04 -0.76
CA ALA A 263 14.22 -4.20 0.42
C ALA A 263 14.41 -5.02 1.70
N GLN A 264 15.38 -4.62 2.52
CA GLN A 264 15.73 -5.30 3.76
C GLN A 264 15.05 -4.65 4.97
N VAL A 265 14.58 -5.46 5.90
CA VAL A 265 13.97 -4.96 7.13
C VAL A 265 15.06 -4.64 8.14
N GLU A 266 15.28 -3.35 8.43
CA GLU A 266 16.29 -2.91 9.40
C GLU A 266 15.68 -2.30 10.66
N THR A 267 14.45 -1.79 10.57
CA THR A 267 13.75 -1.11 11.66
C THR A 267 12.35 -1.69 11.88
N TYR A 268 11.76 -1.38 13.03
CA TYR A 268 10.35 -1.69 13.29
C TYR A 268 9.43 -1.01 12.28
N GLU A 269 9.78 0.20 11.81
CA GLU A 269 9.04 0.88 10.75
C GLU A 269 9.04 0.06 9.45
N ASP A 270 10.20 -0.43 9.03
CA ASP A 270 10.34 -1.27 7.84
C ASP A 270 9.52 -2.55 7.97
N LYS A 271 9.63 -3.24 9.13
CA LYS A 271 8.86 -4.47 9.38
C LYS A 271 7.35 -4.19 9.35
N TYR A 272 6.94 -3.07 9.91
CA TYR A 272 5.54 -2.65 9.92
C TYR A 272 5.01 -2.45 8.51
N TYR A 273 5.73 -1.71 7.66
CA TYR A 273 5.33 -1.53 6.26
C TYR A 273 5.42 -2.80 5.42
N ALA A 274 6.43 -3.65 5.65
CA ALA A 274 6.51 -4.97 5.04
C ALA A 274 5.31 -5.86 5.42
N THR A 275 4.86 -5.79 6.67
CA THR A 275 3.67 -6.51 7.15
C THR A 275 2.40 -5.96 6.52
N LEU A 276 2.29 -4.64 6.39
CA LEU A 276 1.17 -3.99 5.71
C LEU A 276 1.11 -4.32 4.22
N GLN A 277 2.26 -4.41 3.54
CA GLN A 277 2.31 -4.82 2.13
C GLN A 277 1.76 -6.23 1.96
N VAL A 278 2.15 -7.16 2.82
CA VAL A 278 1.62 -8.53 2.80
C VAL A 278 0.12 -8.53 3.04
N LEU A 279 -0.37 -7.78 4.04
CA LEU A 279 -1.81 -7.66 4.31
C LEU A 279 -2.58 -7.08 3.12
N TYR A 280 -2.02 -6.04 2.50
CA TYR A 280 -2.58 -5.44 1.29
C TYR A 280 -2.66 -6.48 0.18
N ASN A 281 -1.56 -7.14 -0.15
CA ASN A 281 -1.52 -8.15 -1.21
C ASN A 281 -2.44 -9.36 -0.93
N ALA A 282 -2.58 -9.74 0.33
CA ALA A 282 -3.40 -10.89 0.73
C ALA A 282 -4.90 -10.59 0.73
N TYR A 283 -5.31 -9.39 1.12
CA TYR A 283 -6.70 -9.10 1.48
C TYR A 283 -7.32 -7.88 0.81
N TYR A 284 -6.52 -7.00 0.19
CA TYR A 284 -7.05 -5.80 -0.45
C TYR A 284 -7.88 -6.16 -1.68
N ILE A 285 -9.08 -5.57 -1.76
CA ILE A 285 -9.99 -5.74 -2.89
C ILE A 285 -10.42 -4.34 -3.33
N THR A 286 -9.93 -3.88 -4.50
CA THR A 286 -10.09 -2.52 -5.02
C THR A 286 -11.55 -2.02 -5.02
N HIS A 287 -12.51 -2.90 -5.35
CA HIS A 287 -13.93 -2.55 -5.39
C HIS A 287 -14.58 -2.31 -4.01
N MET A 288 -13.93 -2.70 -2.90
CA MET A 288 -14.43 -2.40 -1.56
C MET A 288 -14.32 -0.91 -1.24
N ASP A 289 -13.23 -0.26 -1.65
CA ASP A 289 -13.01 1.16 -1.38
C ASP A 289 -13.75 2.08 -2.36
N GLU A 290 -13.84 1.74 -3.65
CA GLU A 290 -14.63 2.51 -4.64
C GLU A 290 -16.12 2.61 -4.26
N LYS A 291 -16.72 1.49 -3.83
CA LYS A 291 -18.12 1.45 -3.34
C LYS A 291 -18.31 2.28 -2.08
N ARG A 292 -17.29 2.39 -1.22
CA ARG A 292 -17.36 3.20 0.01
C ARG A 292 -17.16 4.68 -0.27
N VAL A 293 -16.22 5.06 -1.13
CA VAL A 293 -15.99 6.45 -1.56
C VAL A 293 -17.23 7.00 -2.26
N SER A 294 -17.83 6.23 -3.16
CA SER A 294 -19.08 6.63 -3.83
C SER A 294 -20.25 6.79 -2.86
N ARG A 295 -20.39 5.90 -1.86
CA ARG A 295 -21.40 6.01 -0.79
C ARG A 295 -21.16 7.23 0.12
N LYS A 296 -19.91 7.52 0.51
CA LYS A 296 -19.56 8.71 1.32
C LYS A 296 -19.86 10.00 0.56
N LYS A 297 -19.47 10.09 -0.74
CA LYS A 297 -19.77 11.25 -1.60
C LYS A 297 -21.28 11.48 -1.76
N LYS A 298 -22.08 10.42 -1.91
CA LYS A 298 -23.55 10.52 -1.93
C LYS A 298 -24.14 11.01 -0.59
N LYS A 299 -23.64 10.52 0.55
CA LYS A 299 -24.09 10.96 1.88
C LYS A 299 -23.73 12.42 2.19
N GLN A 300 -22.60 12.92 1.71
CA GLN A 300 -22.22 14.34 1.85
C GLN A 300 -23.04 15.28 0.96
N LYS A 301 -23.40 14.85 -0.26
CA LYS A 301 -24.29 15.63 -1.14
C LYS A 301 -25.73 15.74 -0.61
N ASN A 302 -26.22 14.75 0.13
CA ASN A 302 -27.56 14.78 0.74
C ASN A 302 -27.61 15.52 2.10
N ARG A 303 -26.49 16.08 2.56
CA ARG A 303 -26.36 16.83 3.82
C ARG A 303 -26.03 18.32 3.61
N LYS A 304 -26.01 18.79 2.38
CA LYS A 304 -26.02 20.21 2.00
C LYS A 304 -27.35 20.51 1.31
#